data_AF-A0A644ZCL4-F1
#
_entry.id   AF-A0A644ZCL4-F1
#
_cell.length_a   1.000
_cell.length_b   1.000
_cell.length_c   1.000
_cell.angle_alpha   90.00
_cell.angle_beta   90.00
_cell.angle_gamma   90.00
#
_symmetry.space_group_name_H-M   'P 1'
#
loop_
_entity.id
_entity.type
_entity.pdbx_description
1 polymer ?
#
loop_
_entity_poly.entity_id
_entity_poly.type
_entity_poly.pdbx_seq_one_letter_code
_entity_poly.pdbx_strand_id
1 'polypeptide(L)' 'MFKGKWIPRFALQTKKDGTYTFSAKNPKDVLRAIRIYVSPDHMVQSLSFFDVLKNAFKHMFKKKAS' A
#
# COMPACT_ATOMS: atom_id res chain seq x y z
N MET A 1 -13.28 -3.37 15.06
CA MET A 1 -11.97 -2.72 15.28
C MET A 1 -10.91 -3.81 15.25
N PHE A 2 -9.94 -3.71 14.33
CA PHE A 2 -9.00 -4.78 13.95
C PHE A 2 -8.29 -5.38 15.18
N LYS A 3 -8.77 -6.54 15.63
CA LYS A 3 -8.24 -7.33 16.75
C LYS A 3 -6.92 -8.01 16.35
N GLY A 4 -5.86 -7.22 16.23
CA GLY A 4 -4.48 -7.71 16.18
C GLY A 4 -3.88 -7.84 14.78
N LYS A 5 -2.78 -7.09 14.59
CA LYS A 5 -1.78 -7.17 13.51
C LYS A 5 -2.24 -6.68 12.13
N TRP A 6 -2.26 -5.35 11.98
CA TRP A 6 -2.12 -4.71 10.67
C TRP A 6 -0.76 -5.11 10.07
N ILE A 7 -0.77 -5.86 8.97
CA ILE A 7 0.44 -6.28 8.25
C ILE A 7 0.60 -5.33 7.06
N PRO A 8 1.54 -4.38 7.10
CA PRO A 8 1.75 -3.49 5.97
C PRO A 8 2.37 -4.27 4.81
N ARG A 9 1.88 -3.98 3.61
CA ARG A 9 2.22 -4.67 2.38
C ARG A 9 2.51 -3.66 1.27
N PHE A 10 3.50 -3.98 0.45
CA PHE A 10 3.93 -3.18 -0.69
C PHE A 10 4.16 -4.11 -1.88
N ALA A 11 4.08 -3.57 -3.09
CA ALA A 11 4.27 -4.35 -4.30
C ALA A 11 5.48 -3.83 -5.09
N LEU A 12 6.26 -4.76 -5.64
CA LEU A 12 7.30 -4.46 -6.61
C LEU A 12 6.80 -4.89 -7.97
N GLN A 13 6.63 -3.92 -8.87
CA GLN A 13 6.27 -4.18 -10.25
C GLN A 13 7.54 -4.28 -11.08
N THR A 14 7.75 -5.43 -11.70
CA THR A 14 8.82 -5.63 -12.67
C THR A 14 8.32 -5.30 -14.07
N LYS A 15 9.24 -5.02 -14.99
CA LYS A 15 8.88 -4.67 -16.38
C LYS A 15 8.34 -5.85 -17.19
N LYS A 16 8.72 -7.09 -16.84
CA LYS A 16 8.42 -8.30 -17.62
C LYS A 16 7.64 -9.36 -16.83
N ASP A 17 7.99 -9.56 -15.57
CA ASP A 17 7.50 -10.70 -14.77
C ASP A 17 6.27 -10.36 -13.90
N GLY A 18 5.73 -9.15 -14.06
CA GLY A 18 4.53 -8.70 -13.36
C GLY A 18 4.79 -8.12 -11.96
N THR A 19 3.77 -8.20 -11.11
CA THR A 19 3.72 -7.51 -9.80
C THR A 19 3.85 -8.50 -8.65
N TYR A 20 4.87 -8.31 -7.81
CA TYR A 20 5.14 -9.12 -6.63
C TYR A 20 4.74 -8.38 -5.37
N THR A 21 3.84 -8.94 -4.58
CA THR A 21 3.40 -8.38 -3.30
C THR A 21 4.18 -8.95 -2.13
N PHE A 22 4.78 -8.07 -1.33
CA PHE A 22 5.54 -8.40 -0.13
C PHE A 22 4.90 -7.80 1.12
N SER A 23 5.13 -8.45 2.26
CA SER A 23 4.70 -7.98 3.58
C SER A 23 5.91 -7.90 4.49
N ALA A 24 6.10 -6.76 5.15
CA ALA A 24 7.23 -6.54 6.07
C ALA A 24 6.73 -5.95 7.38
N LYS A 25 7.46 -6.19 8.49
CA LYS A 25 7.12 -5.57 9.78
C LYS A 25 7.33 -4.06 9.74
N ASN A 26 8.44 -3.62 9.14
CA ASN A 26 8.83 -2.21 8.97
C ASN A 26 8.97 -1.87 7.47
N PRO A 27 7.90 -1.45 6.78
CA PRO A 27 7.93 -1.22 5.34
C PRO A 27 8.79 -0.01 4.94
N LYS A 28 8.83 1.05 5.77
CA LYS A 28 9.60 2.27 5.49
C LYS A 28 11.10 2.01 5.39
N ASP A 29 11.64 1.21 6.31
CA ASP A 29 13.06 0.85 6.34
C ASP A 29 13.44 0.00 5.12
N VAL A 30 12.58 -0.96 4.77
CA VAL A 30 12.76 -1.82 3.60
C VAL A 30 12.74 -1.01 2.30
N LEU A 31 11.76 -0.12 2.12
CA LEU A 31 11.70 0.75 0.95
C LEU A 31 12.91 1.69 0.87
N ARG A 32 13.42 2.16 2.01
CA ARG A 32 14.63 2.97 2.07
C ARG A 32 15.88 2.20 1.63
N ALA A 33 15.99 0.92 1.97
CA ALA A 33 17.06 0.05 1.50
C ALA A 33 16.96 -0.23 -0.01
N ILE A 34 15.73 -0.44 -0.53
CA ILE A 34 15.48 -0.68 -1.96
C ILE A 34 15.83 0.56 -2.82
N ARG A 35 15.85 1.76 -2.23
CA ARG A 35 16.13 3.03 -2.94
C ARG A 35 17.50 3.07 -3.65
N ILE A 36 18.44 2.22 -3.23
CA ILE A 36 19.75 2.08 -3.90
C ILE A 36 19.59 1.42 -5.28
N TYR A 37 18.56 0.59 -5.45
CA TYR A 37 18.31 -0.21 -6.66
C TYR A 37 17.18 0.35 -7.53
N VAL A 38 16.24 1.10 -6.94
CA VAL A 38 15.09 1.67 -7.63
C VAL A 38 15.06 3.17 -7.39
N SER A 39 15.06 3.95 -8.46
CA SER A 39 14.98 5.41 -8.37
C SER A 39 13.74 5.85 -7.60
N PRO A 40 13.86 6.88 -6.72
CA PRO A 40 12.76 7.34 -5.88
C PRO A 40 11.54 7.80 -6.68
N ASP A 41 11.74 8.28 -7.92
CA ASP A 41 10.66 8.72 -8.81
C ASP A 41 9.72 7.59 -9.24
N HIS A 42 10.18 6.34 -9.14
CA HIS A 42 9.38 5.14 -9.42
C HIS A 42 8.78 4.51 -8.16
N MET A 43 9.12 5.02 -6.96
CA MET A 43 8.53 4.59 -5.70
C MET A 43 7.27 5.39 -5.39
N VAL A 44 6.22 5.15 -6.17
CA VAL A 44 4.94 5.86 -6.01
C VAL A 44 4.00 5.13 -5.06
N GLN A 45 3.26 5.88 -4.26
CA GLN A 45 2.08 5.35 -3.61
C GLN A 45 1.02 5.14 -4.69
N SER A 46 0.51 3.93 -4.80
CA SER A 46 -0.54 3.58 -5.76
C SER A 46 -1.77 4.47 -5.60
N LEU A 47 -2.14 5.20 -6.65
CA LEU A 47 -3.35 6.02 -6.74
C LEU A 47 -4.61 5.22 -6.36
N SER A 48 -4.69 3.97 -6.84
CA SER A 48 -5.81 3.07 -6.60
C SER A 48 -6.00 2.71 -5.11
N PHE A 49 -4.93 2.70 -4.30
CA PHE A 49 -5.08 2.51 -2.85
C PHE A 49 -5.80 3.70 -2.20
N PHE A 50 -5.53 4.94 -2.64
CA PHE A 50 -6.26 6.11 -2.13
C PHE A 50 -7.72 6.12 -2.60
N ASP A 51 -7.99 5.70 -3.84
CA ASP A 51 -9.35 5.60 -4.36
C ASP A 51 -10.16 4.52 -3.63
N VAL A 52 -9.56 3.36 -3.36
CA VAL A 52 -10.16 2.30 -2.55
C VAL A 52 -10.35 2.76 -1.10
N LEU A 53 -9.38 3.48 -0.52
CA LEU A 53 -9.53 4.07 0.81
C LEU A 53 -10.69 5.05 0.83
N LYS A 54 -10.76 5.97 -0.14
CA LYS A 54 -11.82 6.98 -0.26
C LYS A 54 -13.20 6.35 -0.42
N ASN A 55 -13.32 5.31 -1.24
CA ASN A 55 -14.56 4.55 -1.40
C ASN A 55 -14.94 3.79 -0.12
N ALA A 56 -13.98 3.19 0.59
CA ALA A 56 -14.22 2.54 1.88
C ALA A 56 -14.66 3.54 2.96
N PHE A 57 -14.02 4.71 3.04
CA PHE A 57 -14.42 5.80 3.94
C PHE A 57 -15.84 6.31 3.60
N LYS A 58 -16.14 6.56 2.32
CA LYS A 58 -17.46 7.05 1.88
C LYS A 58 -18.60 6.07 2.21
N HIS A 59 -18.34 4.76 2.11
CA HIS A 59 -19.30 3.71 2.50
C HIS A 59 -19.53 3.68 4.02
N MET A 60 -18.48 3.89 4.83
CA MET A 60 -18.57 3.90 6.28
C MET A 60 -19.36 5.10 6.83
N PHE A 61 -19.23 6.29 6.21
CA PHE A 61 -20.01 7.47 6.60
C PHE A 61 -21.49 7.35 6.24
N LYS A 62 -21.82 6.72 5.11
CA LYS A 62 -23.22 6.52 4.68
C LYS A 62 -24.00 5.59 5.62
N LYS A 63 -23.32 4.70 6.35
CA LYS A 63 -23.91 3.76 7.31
C LYS A 63 -24.20 4.38 8.69
N LYS A 64 -23.69 5.58 8.98
CA LYS A 64 -23.87 6.29 10.25
C LYS A 64 -24.96 7.37 10.20
N ALA A 65 -25.47 7.67 9.00
CA ALA A 65 -26.50 8.69 8.75
C ALA A 65 -27.89 8.08 8.44
N SER A 66 -28.07 6.78 8.71
CA SER A 66 -29.34 6.05 8.56
C SER A 66 -29.73 5.40 9.86
#